data_AF-A0A948NST8-F1
#
_entry.id   AF-A0A948NST8-F1
#
_cell.length_a   1.000
_cell.length_b   1.000
_cell.length_c   1.000
_cell.angle_alpha   90.00
_cell.angle_beta   90.00
_cell.angle_gamma   90.00
#
_symmetry.space_group_name_H-M   'P 1'
#
loop_
_entity.id
_entity.type
_entity.pdbx_description
1 polymer ?
#
loop_
_entity_poly.entity_id
_entity_poly.type
_entity_poly.pdbx_seq_one_letter_code
_entity_poly.pdbx_strand_id
1 'polypeptide(L)'
;MGPKRIIPIAFLGAEHPEIEAELERIRARRDHLPLHIAPDFWVASGKNPEGDEERAGRRIRDLLGKGPRSLLQLSEAADLGMTDVRREMARLEKKGLVQHCGITPTDFLHANGTFAAWNRETALLALQILCDRHRISFPALSEKLAEVMERKMGLQILDLVLAERVRLHRDQDGCNVCSVFWDQCFSREKRSDHVRFQISLKNRLVGIGAPAHAFLPPVAQKLGTSAIVPFHARVANAIGAITGAVAMTDEALIRPVQGQFRLHSSHGVEVFAGLEEATVRGRNLLAEVIREKAGAAGAGDVEVTLEEKEHWATSRGGDSLFMEKRLIARAIGSPRLEPS
;
A
#
# COMPACT_ATOMS: atom_id res chain seq x y z
N MET A 1 -5.92 4.52 -5.37
CA MET A 1 -6.11 4.72 -3.92
C MET A 1 -7.37 5.54 -3.66
N GLY A 2 -8.53 4.88 -3.62
CA GLY A 2 -9.78 5.45 -3.10
C GLY A 2 -10.15 4.74 -1.79
N PRO A 3 -11.21 5.16 -1.08
CA PRO A 3 -11.65 4.50 0.15
C PRO A 3 -12.13 3.06 -0.06
N LYS A 4 -12.48 2.70 -1.30
CA LYS A 4 -12.80 1.33 -1.69
C LYS A 4 -11.52 0.50 -1.80
N ARG A 5 -11.39 -0.53 -0.96
CA ARG A 5 -10.36 -1.56 -1.14
C ARG A 5 -10.71 -2.33 -2.42
N ILE A 6 -9.75 -2.48 -3.32
CA ILE A 6 -9.87 -3.30 -4.52
C ILE A 6 -8.83 -4.41 -4.37
N ILE A 7 -9.22 -5.66 -4.57
CA ILE A 7 -8.29 -6.79 -4.54
C ILE A 7 -7.49 -6.80 -5.86
N PRO A 8 -6.15 -6.83 -5.81
CA PRO A 8 -5.31 -6.96 -7.01
C PRO A 8 -5.60 -8.24 -7.79
N ILE A 9 -5.56 -8.17 -9.13
CA ILE A 9 -5.76 -9.35 -9.99
C ILE A 9 -4.66 -10.39 -9.77
N ALA A 10 -3.43 -9.97 -9.55
CA ALA A 10 -2.30 -10.84 -9.23
C ALA A 10 -2.56 -11.70 -7.99
N PHE A 11 -3.18 -11.10 -6.96
CA PHE A 11 -3.59 -11.82 -5.75
C PHE A 11 -4.75 -12.77 -6.06
N LEU A 12 -5.78 -12.29 -6.77
CA LEU A 12 -6.91 -13.13 -7.12
C LEU A 12 -6.48 -14.35 -7.93
N GLY A 13 -5.55 -14.21 -8.88
CA GLY A 13 -5.04 -15.31 -9.68
C GLY A 13 -4.10 -16.26 -8.94
N ALA A 14 -3.55 -15.85 -7.79
CA ALA A 14 -2.82 -16.76 -6.91
C ALA A 14 -3.77 -17.64 -6.10
N GLU A 15 -4.89 -17.09 -5.62
CA GLU A 15 -5.91 -17.82 -4.87
C GLU A 15 -6.87 -18.63 -5.77
N HIS A 16 -7.14 -18.09 -6.96
CA HIS A 16 -8.10 -18.62 -7.93
C HIS A 16 -7.49 -18.67 -9.34
N PRO A 17 -6.65 -19.67 -9.66
CA PRO A 17 -6.01 -19.79 -10.96
C PRO A 17 -7.00 -19.87 -12.13
N GLU A 18 -8.24 -20.30 -11.88
CA GLU A 18 -9.31 -20.42 -12.90
C GLU A 18 -9.68 -19.09 -13.57
N ILE A 19 -9.33 -17.95 -12.97
CA ILE A 19 -9.64 -16.63 -13.56
C ILE A 19 -8.82 -16.36 -14.83
N GLU A 20 -7.68 -17.03 -15.02
CA GLU A 20 -6.83 -16.81 -16.19
C GLU A 20 -7.55 -17.20 -17.48
N ALA A 21 -8.26 -18.34 -17.48
CA ALA A 21 -9.08 -18.76 -18.62
C ALA A 21 -10.16 -17.73 -18.96
N GLU A 22 -10.75 -17.07 -17.94
CA GLU A 22 -11.72 -16.01 -18.15
C GLU A 22 -11.07 -14.73 -18.68
N LEU A 23 -9.88 -14.36 -18.20
CA LEU A 23 -9.12 -13.23 -18.73
C LEU A 23 -8.75 -13.45 -20.20
N GLU A 24 -8.32 -14.64 -20.59
CA GLU A 24 -8.07 -14.99 -21.99
C GLU A 24 -9.34 -14.87 -22.83
N ARG A 25 -10.49 -15.34 -22.32
CA ARG A 25 -11.78 -15.20 -22.99
C ARG A 25 -12.17 -13.73 -23.17
N ILE A 26 -11.97 -12.89 -22.15
CA ILE A 26 -12.21 -11.45 -22.22
C ILE A 26 -11.30 -10.79 -23.26
N ARG A 27 -10.03 -11.19 -23.32
CA ARG A 27 -9.05 -10.70 -24.30
C ARG A 27 -9.44 -11.06 -25.72
N ALA A 28 -9.87 -12.30 -25.96
CA ALA A 28 -10.31 -12.78 -27.26
C ALA A 28 -11.57 -12.03 -27.76
N ARG A 29 -12.45 -11.61 -26.85
CA ARG A 29 -13.67 -10.84 -27.15
C ARG A 29 -13.47 -9.32 -27.12
N ARG A 30 -12.22 -8.82 -27.18
CA ARG A 30 -11.90 -7.39 -27.03
C ARG A 30 -12.68 -6.45 -27.97
N ASP A 31 -12.99 -6.90 -29.18
CA ASP A 31 -13.66 -6.08 -30.21
C ASP A 31 -15.19 -5.99 -30.00
N HIS A 32 -15.75 -6.85 -29.16
CA HIS A 32 -17.19 -6.92 -28.88
C HIS A 32 -17.58 -6.33 -27.52
N LEU A 33 -16.59 -6.02 -26.67
CA LEU A 33 -16.81 -5.44 -25.35
C LEU A 33 -16.57 -3.92 -25.39
N PRO A 34 -17.45 -3.10 -24.79
CA PRO A 34 -17.21 -1.67 -24.67
C PRO A 34 -15.85 -1.36 -24.04
N LEU A 35 -15.14 -0.37 -24.60
CA LEU A 35 -13.80 0.04 -24.17
C LEU A 35 -13.68 0.40 -22.69
N HIS A 36 -14.77 0.85 -22.06
CA HIS A 36 -14.83 1.27 -20.66
C HIS A 36 -14.95 0.10 -19.68
N ILE A 37 -15.15 -1.13 -20.16
CA ILE A 37 -15.20 -2.31 -19.29
C ILE A 37 -13.75 -2.68 -18.98
N ALA A 38 -13.38 -2.71 -17.70
CA ALA A 38 -12.12 -3.28 -17.26
C ALA A 38 -12.28 -4.80 -17.06
N PRO A 39 -11.20 -5.61 -17.04
CA PRO A 39 -11.26 -7.02 -16.68
C PRO A 39 -11.51 -7.17 -15.15
N ASP A 40 -12.66 -6.67 -14.70
CA ASP A 40 -13.07 -6.66 -13.30
C ASP A 40 -13.72 -7.99 -12.91
N PHE A 41 -13.43 -8.42 -11.68
CA PHE A 41 -14.00 -9.58 -11.02
C PHE A 41 -14.62 -9.17 -9.68
N TRP A 42 -15.53 -9.98 -9.18
CA TRP A 42 -16.07 -9.86 -7.84
C TRP A 42 -15.97 -11.19 -7.12
N VAL A 43 -15.78 -11.13 -5.81
CA VAL A 43 -15.89 -12.28 -4.90
C VAL A 43 -16.97 -11.99 -3.87
N ALA A 44 -17.60 -13.05 -3.35
CA ALA A 44 -18.52 -12.92 -2.22
C ALA A 44 -17.76 -12.40 -0.98
N SER A 45 -18.40 -11.55 -0.18
CA SER A 45 -17.85 -11.02 1.06
C SER A 45 -18.96 -10.83 2.08
N GLY A 46 -18.61 -10.82 3.37
CA GLY A 46 -19.58 -10.65 4.45
C GLY A 46 -20.56 -11.82 4.63
N LYS A 47 -21.43 -11.70 5.63
CA LYS A 47 -22.51 -12.68 5.89
C LYS A 47 -23.71 -12.38 5.00
N ASN A 48 -24.47 -13.42 4.65
CA ASN A 48 -25.74 -13.23 3.94
C ASN A 48 -26.65 -12.29 4.75
N PRO A 49 -27.24 -11.27 4.12
CA PRO A 49 -28.14 -10.35 4.80
C PRO A 49 -29.37 -11.10 5.30
N GLU A 50 -29.74 -10.87 6.55
CA GLU A 50 -31.02 -11.26 7.10
C GLU A 50 -32.07 -10.25 6.58
N GLY A 51 -32.82 -10.61 5.53
CA GLY A 51 -33.88 -9.77 4.99
C GLY A 51 -34.17 -9.98 3.51
N ASP A 52 -35.14 -9.22 3.00
CA ASP A 52 -35.57 -9.32 1.62
C ASP A 52 -34.58 -8.64 0.68
N GLU A 53 -33.91 -9.45 -0.13
CA GLU A 53 -32.99 -8.98 -1.15
C GLU A 53 -33.66 -9.01 -2.53
N GLU A 54 -33.33 -8.05 -3.37
CA GLU A 54 -33.83 -8.02 -4.74
C GLU A 54 -33.42 -9.32 -5.49
N ARG A 55 -34.33 -9.90 -6.27
CA ARG A 55 -34.13 -11.21 -6.93
C ARG A 55 -32.83 -11.27 -7.75
N ALA A 56 -32.47 -10.17 -8.41
CA ALA A 56 -31.22 -10.04 -9.16
C ALA A 56 -29.98 -10.10 -8.25
N GLY A 57 -30.01 -9.42 -7.09
CA GLY A 57 -28.94 -9.44 -6.10
C GLY A 57 -28.70 -10.83 -5.52
N ARG A 58 -29.78 -11.54 -5.16
CA ARG A 58 -29.71 -12.95 -4.71
C ARG A 58 -29.04 -13.84 -5.75
N ARG A 59 -29.51 -13.79 -7.01
CA ARG A 59 -28.97 -14.59 -8.10
C ARG A 59 -27.47 -14.32 -8.32
N ILE A 60 -27.04 -13.07 -8.27
CA ILE A 60 -25.63 -12.73 -8.44
C ILE A 60 -24.79 -13.22 -7.26
N ARG A 61 -25.28 -13.08 -6.02
CA ARG A 61 -24.57 -13.61 -4.85
C ARG A 61 -24.43 -15.14 -4.90
N ASP A 62 -25.47 -15.85 -5.30
CA ASP A 62 -25.43 -17.31 -5.44
C ASP A 62 -24.37 -17.76 -6.47
N LEU A 63 -24.18 -16.96 -7.54
CA LEU A 63 -23.12 -17.20 -8.52
C LEU A 63 -21.72 -16.94 -7.96
N LEU A 64 -21.58 -15.90 -7.12
CA LEU A 64 -20.34 -15.53 -6.45
C LEU A 64 -19.97 -16.45 -5.28
N GLY A 65 -20.95 -17.14 -4.69
CA GLY A 65 -20.72 -18.18 -3.68
C GLY A 65 -19.96 -19.40 -4.20
N LYS A 66 -19.81 -19.52 -5.53
CA LYS A 66 -19.07 -20.60 -6.19
C LYS A 66 -17.63 -20.20 -6.57
N GLY A 67 -17.20 -18.99 -6.25
CA GLY A 67 -15.88 -18.45 -6.63
C GLY A 67 -15.97 -17.10 -7.36
N PRO A 68 -14.81 -16.50 -7.71
CA PRO A 68 -14.77 -15.20 -8.39
C PRO A 68 -15.47 -15.25 -9.74
N ARG A 69 -16.19 -14.17 -10.07
CA ARG A 69 -16.85 -14.02 -11.37
C ARG A 69 -16.53 -12.68 -12.02
N SER A 70 -16.26 -12.72 -13.33
CA SER A 70 -16.09 -11.51 -14.14
C SER A 70 -17.43 -10.84 -14.44
N LEU A 71 -17.40 -9.58 -14.85
CA LEU A 71 -18.61 -8.90 -15.33
C LEU A 71 -19.29 -9.67 -16.48
N LEU A 72 -18.49 -10.27 -17.37
CA LEU A 72 -18.98 -11.03 -18.51
C LEU A 72 -19.69 -12.31 -18.06
N GLN A 73 -19.08 -13.08 -17.16
CA GLN A 73 -19.70 -14.29 -16.60
C GLN A 73 -20.99 -13.98 -15.84
N LEU A 74 -21.00 -12.89 -15.06
CA LEU A 74 -22.19 -12.49 -14.31
C LEU A 74 -23.33 -12.06 -15.25
N SER A 75 -23.02 -11.30 -16.31
CA SER A 75 -24.02 -10.90 -17.31
C SER A 75 -24.64 -12.11 -18.00
N GLU A 76 -23.81 -13.07 -18.42
CA GLU A 76 -24.27 -14.31 -19.09
C GLU A 76 -25.07 -15.23 -18.13
N ALA A 77 -24.57 -15.45 -16.91
CA ALA A 77 -25.18 -16.39 -15.98
C ALA A 77 -26.42 -15.84 -15.27
N ALA A 78 -26.47 -14.52 -15.05
CA ALA A 78 -27.64 -13.86 -14.45
C ALA A 78 -28.72 -13.48 -15.47
N ASP A 79 -28.45 -13.64 -16.78
CA ASP A 79 -29.31 -13.17 -17.87
C ASP A 79 -29.68 -11.68 -17.70
N LEU A 80 -28.66 -10.87 -17.39
CA LEU A 80 -28.79 -9.44 -17.15
C LEU A 80 -27.81 -8.69 -18.05
N GLY A 81 -28.21 -7.50 -18.51
CA GLY A 81 -27.29 -6.60 -19.20
C GLY A 81 -26.12 -6.20 -18.30
N MET A 82 -24.93 -6.01 -18.88
CA MET A 82 -23.72 -5.64 -18.13
C MET A 82 -23.93 -4.37 -17.28
N THR A 83 -24.71 -3.39 -17.77
CA THR A 83 -25.05 -2.17 -17.03
C THR A 83 -25.86 -2.47 -15.77
N ASP A 84 -26.81 -3.40 -15.84
CA ASP A 84 -27.62 -3.81 -14.69
C ASP A 84 -26.76 -4.55 -13.67
N VAL A 85 -25.89 -5.47 -14.12
CA VAL A 85 -24.94 -6.15 -13.24
C VAL A 85 -24.04 -5.14 -12.52
N ARG A 86 -23.49 -4.12 -13.22
CA ARG A 86 -22.67 -3.09 -12.58
C ARG A 86 -23.43 -2.28 -11.53
N ARG A 87 -24.70 -1.97 -11.78
CA ARG A 87 -25.55 -1.27 -10.82
C ARG A 87 -25.76 -2.13 -9.56
N GLU A 88 -26.03 -3.43 -9.73
CA GLU A 88 -26.17 -4.34 -8.60
C GLU A 88 -24.84 -4.55 -7.85
N MET A 89 -23.70 -4.63 -8.55
CA MET A 89 -22.36 -4.66 -7.92
C MET A 89 -22.11 -3.42 -7.07
N ALA A 90 -22.40 -2.23 -7.59
CA ALA A 90 -22.24 -0.99 -6.83
C ALA A 90 -23.09 -0.97 -5.54
N ARG A 91 -24.30 -1.55 -5.57
CA ARG A 91 -25.17 -1.70 -4.40
C ARG A 91 -24.63 -2.72 -3.41
N LEU A 92 -24.22 -3.90 -3.89
CA LEU A 92 -23.70 -4.98 -3.04
C LEU A 92 -22.36 -4.61 -2.41
N GLU A 93 -21.47 -3.92 -3.13
CA GLU A 93 -20.22 -3.36 -2.60
C GLU A 93 -20.50 -2.37 -1.46
N LYS A 94 -21.49 -1.49 -1.62
CA LYS A 94 -21.86 -0.51 -0.58
C LYS A 94 -22.36 -1.19 0.69
N LYS A 95 -22.96 -2.37 0.57
CA LYS A 95 -23.41 -3.22 1.69
C LYS A 95 -22.31 -4.12 2.25
N GLY A 96 -21.11 -4.13 1.64
CA GLY A 96 -20.02 -5.02 2.04
C GLY A 96 -20.25 -6.50 1.71
N LEU A 97 -21.20 -6.80 0.82
CA LEU A 97 -21.63 -8.18 0.48
C LEU A 97 -20.81 -8.80 -0.66
N VAL A 98 -20.08 -7.97 -1.39
CA VAL A 98 -19.14 -8.40 -2.43
C VAL A 98 -17.92 -7.52 -2.35
N GLN A 99 -16.80 -8.07 -2.79
CA GLN A 99 -15.53 -7.37 -2.84
C GLN A 99 -15.07 -7.28 -4.29
N HIS A 100 -14.81 -6.06 -4.75
CA HIS A 100 -14.32 -5.79 -6.10
C HIS A 100 -12.85 -6.19 -6.22
N CYS A 101 -12.53 -6.89 -7.30
CA CYS A 101 -11.20 -7.27 -7.72
C CYS A 101 -10.94 -6.66 -9.11
N GLY A 102 -9.79 -6.01 -9.27
CA GLY A 102 -9.50 -5.27 -10.49
C GLY A 102 -8.04 -4.87 -10.57
N ILE A 103 -7.66 -4.25 -11.70
CA ILE A 103 -6.27 -3.82 -11.90
C ILE A 103 -5.93 -2.72 -10.89
N THR A 104 -4.88 -2.94 -10.12
CA THR A 104 -4.34 -2.04 -9.11
C THR A 104 -2.88 -1.69 -9.42
N PRO A 105 -2.30 -0.65 -8.77
CA PRO A 105 -0.87 -0.39 -8.88
C PRO A 105 0.01 -1.60 -8.52
N THR A 106 -0.46 -2.49 -7.65
CA THR A 106 0.27 -3.70 -7.26
C THR A 106 0.39 -4.68 -8.43
N ASP A 107 -0.57 -4.73 -9.35
CA ASP A 107 -0.49 -5.57 -10.56
C ASP A 107 0.63 -5.10 -11.50
N PHE A 108 0.82 -3.77 -11.61
CA PHE A 108 1.95 -3.21 -12.36
C PHE A 108 3.30 -3.55 -11.71
N LEU A 109 3.36 -3.57 -10.37
CA LEU A 109 4.58 -3.99 -9.66
C LEU A 109 4.91 -5.47 -9.92
N HIS A 110 3.89 -6.33 -10.05
CA HIS A 110 4.08 -7.73 -10.45
C HIS A 110 4.54 -7.85 -11.90
N ALA A 111 3.87 -7.16 -12.82
CA ALA A 111 4.23 -7.19 -14.23
C ALA A 111 5.69 -6.74 -14.47
N ASN A 112 6.11 -5.67 -13.80
CA ASN A 112 7.46 -5.12 -13.86
C ASN A 112 8.50 -5.87 -13.03
N GLY A 113 8.09 -6.86 -12.23
CA GLY A 113 8.98 -7.66 -11.37
C GLY A 113 9.47 -6.95 -10.10
N THR A 114 9.02 -5.71 -9.83
CA THR A 114 9.35 -4.96 -8.62
C THR A 114 8.77 -5.61 -7.36
N PHE A 115 7.65 -6.33 -7.48
CA PHE A 115 7.02 -7.07 -6.40
C PHE A 115 6.54 -8.43 -6.93
N ALA A 116 6.96 -9.53 -6.31
CA ALA A 116 6.73 -10.88 -6.85
C ALA A 116 6.13 -11.82 -5.81
N ALA A 117 5.11 -11.37 -5.08
CA ALA A 117 4.48 -12.17 -4.02
C ALA A 117 3.33 -13.04 -4.54
N TRP A 118 2.68 -12.65 -5.63
CA TRP A 118 1.51 -13.33 -6.20
C TRP A 118 1.68 -13.62 -7.70
N ASN A 119 0.62 -14.07 -8.34
CA ASN A 119 0.66 -14.54 -9.72
C ASN A 119 0.94 -13.38 -10.70
N ARG A 120 2.18 -13.34 -11.20
CA ARG A 120 2.64 -12.35 -12.17
C ARG A 120 1.99 -12.52 -13.55
N GLU A 121 1.74 -13.75 -13.96
CA GLU A 121 1.20 -14.06 -15.29
C GLU A 121 -0.24 -13.57 -15.41
N THR A 122 -1.06 -13.81 -14.37
CA THR A 122 -2.42 -13.23 -14.29
C THR A 122 -2.40 -11.70 -14.36
N ALA A 123 -1.47 -11.05 -13.65
CA ALA A 123 -1.32 -9.59 -13.65
C ALA A 123 -1.00 -9.08 -15.07
N LEU A 124 -0.04 -9.72 -15.74
CA LEU A 124 0.36 -9.41 -17.11
C LEU A 124 -0.80 -9.57 -18.09
N LEU A 125 -1.58 -10.65 -17.98
CA LEU A 125 -2.72 -10.90 -18.84
C LEU A 125 -3.79 -9.81 -18.69
N ALA A 126 -4.13 -9.42 -17.47
CA ALA A 126 -5.08 -8.34 -17.21
C ALA A 126 -4.58 -6.98 -17.76
N LEU A 127 -3.28 -6.69 -17.63
CA LEU A 127 -2.68 -5.47 -18.15
C LEU A 127 -2.61 -5.47 -19.68
N GLN A 128 -2.38 -6.63 -20.31
CA GLN A 128 -2.42 -6.78 -21.76
C GLN A 128 -3.82 -6.50 -22.32
N ILE A 129 -4.89 -6.90 -21.63
CA ILE A 129 -6.27 -6.55 -22.01
C ILE A 129 -6.43 -5.02 -22.04
N LEU A 130 -5.89 -4.32 -21.04
CA LEU A 130 -5.96 -2.85 -20.98
C LEU A 130 -5.13 -2.19 -22.09
N CYS A 131 -3.91 -2.70 -22.35
CA CYS A 131 -3.05 -2.25 -23.45
C CYS A 131 -3.73 -2.44 -24.82
N ASP A 132 -4.27 -3.63 -25.09
CA ASP A 132 -4.95 -3.98 -26.34
C ASP A 132 -6.15 -3.06 -26.59
N ARG A 133 -6.97 -2.82 -25.56
CA ARG A 133 -8.15 -1.94 -25.64
C ARG A 133 -7.79 -0.49 -25.94
N HIS A 134 -6.79 0.04 -25.25
CA HIS A 134 -6.39 1.44 -25.42
C HIS A 134 -5.38 1.67 -26.55
N ARG A 135 -4.93 0.59 -27.23
CA ARG A 135 -3.89 0.63 -28.28
C ARG A 135 -2.62 1.35 -27.81
N ILE A 136 -2.21 1.08 -26.57
CA ILE A 136 -0.99 1.62 -25.97
C ILE A 136 -0.06 0.49 -25.56
N SER A 137 1.24 0.73 -25.66
CA SER A 137 2.25 -0.21 -25.18
C SER A 137 2.23 -0.29 -23.65
N PHE A 138 2.64 -1.42 -23.11
CA PHE A 138 2.77 -1.60 -21.66
C PHE A 138 3.73 -0.60 -20.99
N PRO A 139 4.88 -0.24 -21.60
CA PRO A 139 5.73 0.85 -21.09
C PRO A 139 4.99 2.19 -21.01
N ALA A 140 4.25 2.57 -22.05
CA ALA A 140 3.51 3.84 -22.07
C ALA A 140 2.38 3.86 -21.02
N LEU A 141 1.68 2.73 -20.82
CA LEU A 141 0.68 2.60 -19.78
C LEU A 141 1.29 2.69 -18.37
N SER A 142 2.42 2.02 -18.15
CA SER A 142 3.15 2.05 -16.87
C SER A 142 3.63 3.45 -16.53
N GLU A 143 4.12 4.20 -17.51
CA GLU A 143 4.52 5.58 -17.38
C GLU A 143 3.34 6.48 -16.97
N LYS A 144 2.20 6.37 -17.69
CA LYS A 144 0.98 7.11 -17.35
C LYS A 144 0.48 6.79 -15.94
N LEU A 145 0.51 5.52 -15.53
CA LEU A 145 0.14 5.16 -14.16
C LEU A 145 1.07 5.80 -13.14
N ALA A 146 2.39 5.73 -13.36
CA ALA A 146 3.37 6.32 -12.46
C ALA A 146 3.10 7.82 -12.28
N GLU A 147 2.85 8.57 -13.36
CA GLU A 147 2.52 9.99 -13.29
C GLU A 147 1.24 10.27 -12.49
N VAL A 148 0.17 9.52 -12.75
CA VAL A 148 -1.11 9.65 -12.02
C VAL A 148 -0.94 9.33 -10.54
N MET A 149 -0.20 8.26 -10.23
CA MET A 149 0.06 7.82 -8.86
C MET A 149 0.92 8.84 -8.12
N GLU A 150 1.99 9.32 -8.75
CA GLU A 150 2.89 10.31 -8.17
C GLU A 150 2.17 11.63 -7.88
N ARG A 151 1.34 12.11 -8.82
CA ARG A 151 0.50 13.30 -8.62
C ARG A 151 -0.48 13.09 -7.46
N LYS A 152 -1.20 11.97 -7.46
CA LYS A 152 -2.22 11.69 -6.44
C LYS A 152 -1.61 11.56 -5.04
N MET A 153 -0.51 10.82 -4.90
CA MET A 153 0.20 10.71 -3.63
C MET A 153 0.79 12.04 -3.19
N GLY A 154 1.37 12.80 -4.11
CA GLY A 154 1.92 14.10 -3.81
C GLY A 154 0.87 15.08 -3.27
N LEU A 155 -0.29 15.16 -3.92
CA LEU A 155 -1.42 15.97 -3.44
C LEU A 155 -1.93 15.49 -2.08
N GLN A 156 -2.05 14.17 -1.85
CA GLN A 156 -2.47 13.63 -0.56
C GLN A 156 -1.49 13.96 0.59
N ILE A 157 -0.18 13.93 0.31
CA ILE A 157 0.85 14.31 1.27
C ILE A 157 0.74 15.81 1.58
N LEU A 158 0.54 16.64 0.56
CA LEU A 158 0.35 18.08 0.74
C LEU A 158 -0.91 18.39 1.55
N ASP A 159 -2.03 17.73 1.23
CA ASP A 159 -3.27 17.84 1.99
C ASP A 159 -3.03 17.51 3.46
N LEU A 160 -2.31 16.44 3.77
CA LEU A 160 -1.99 16.04 5.14
C LEU A 160 -1.10 17.06 5.86
N VAL A 161 -0.03 17.52 5.21
CA VAL A 161 0.93 18.49 5.79
C VAL A 161 0.30 19.87 5.98
N LEU A 162 -0.64 20.25 5.12
CA LEU A 162 -1.29 21.56 5.15
C LEU A 162 -2.59 21.57 5.96
N ALA A 163 -3.16 20.40 6.31
CA ALA A 163 -4.45 20.26 6.99
C ALA A 163 -4.59 21.10 8.28
N GLU A 164 -3.50 21.27 9.03
CA GLU A 164 -3.51 22.04 10.29
C GLU A 164 -3.44 23.56 10.09
N ARG A 165 -2.94 24.04 8.95
CA ARG A 165 -2.64 25.47 8.72
C ARG A 165 -3.49 26.12 7.64
N VAL A 166 -3.98 25.34 6.69
CA VAL A 166 -4.72 25.81 5.54
C VAL A 166 -5.96 24.95 5.41
N ARG A 167 -7.15 25.54 5.58
CA ARG A 167 -8.38 24.93 5.10
C ARG A 167 -8.31 24.93 3.58
N LEU A 168 -7.72 23.88 3.01
CA LEU A 168 -7.78 23.63 1.58
C LEU A 168 -9.25 23.42 1.26
N HIS A 169 -9.88 24.45 0.68
CA HIS A 169 -11.22 24.33 0.16
C HIS A 169 -11.13 23.31 -0.97
N ARG A 170 -11.84 22.20 -0.81
CA ARG A 170 -11.85 21.09 -1.77
C ARG A 170 -12.54 21.46 -3.08
N ASP A 171 -13.11 22.66 -3.18
CA ASP A 171 -13.55 23.29 -4.43
C ASP A 171 -12.34 23.83 -5.20
N GLN A 172 -11.69 22.94 -5.96
CA GLN A 172 -10.83 23.34 -7.07
C GLN A 172 -11.60 23.48 -8.39
N ASP A 173 -12.93 23.48 -8.34
CA ASP A 173 -13.76 23.69 -9.52
C ASP A 173 -13.83 25.20 -9.82
N GLY A 174 -12.76 25.73 -10.43
CA GLY A 174 -12.81 27.08 -11.02
C GLY A 174 -11.48 27.79 -11.27
N CYS A 175 -10.36 27.38 -10.63
CA CYS A 175 -9.07 28.06 -10.83
C CYS A 175 -8.16 27.30 -11.80
N ASN A 176 -8.12 27.73 -13.07
CA ASN A 176 -7.25 27.18 -14.10
C ASN A 176 -5.76 27.27 -13.74
N VAL A 177 -5.34 28.30 -12.98
CA VAL A 177 -3.94 28.43 -12.56
C VAL A 177 -3.57 27.38 -11.52
N CYS A 178 -4.48 27.03 -10.60
CA CYS A 178 -4.24 26.00 -9.61
C CYS A 178 -4.10 24.62 -10.24
N SER A 179 -4.99 24.26 -11.18
CA SER A 179 -4.90 22.97 -11.88
C SER A 179 -3.60 22.86 -12.67
N VAL A 180 -3.25 23.90 -13.45
CA VAL A 180 -1.99 23.96 -14.19
C VAL A 180 -0.79 23.90 -13.25
N PHE A 181 -0.80 24.62 -12.13
CA PHE A 181 0.30 24.59 -11.16
C PHE A 181 0.53 23.17 -10.63
N TRP A 182 -0.53 22.48 -10.19
CA TRP A 182 -0.41 21.12 -9.68
C TRP A 182 0.01 20.12 -10.75
N ASP A 183 -0.56 20.21 -11.95
CA ASP A 183 -0.21 19.33 -13.07
C ASP A 183 1.26 19.50 -13.44
N GLN A 184 1.77 20.74 -13.50
CA GLN A 184 3.16 21.04 -13.82
C GLN A 184 4.15 20.70 -12.70
N CYS A 185 3.75 20.79 -11.43
CA CYS A 185 4.61 20.35 -10.31
C CYS A 185 4.87 18.84 -10.35
N PHE A 186 3.91 18.06 -10.85
CA PHE A 186 4.01 16.61 -10.96
C PHE A 186 4.25 16.11 -12.39
N SER A 187 4.44 16.98 -13.39
CA SER A 187 4.85 16.59 -14.73
C SER A 187 6.35 16.28 -14.79
N ARG A 188 6.78 15.59 -15.85
CA ARG A 188 8.21 15.42 -16.18
C ARG A 188 8.81 16.74 -16.68
N GLU A 189 8.05 17.48 -17.47
CA GLU A 189 8.44 18.77 -18.05
C GLU A 189 7.94 19.93 -17.18
N LYS A 190 8.75 20.34 -16.20
CA LYS A 190 8.37 21.36 -15.20
C LYS A 190 8.52 22.82 -15.69
N ARG A 191 8.56 23.05 -17.00
CA ARG A 191 9.02 24.32 -17.56
C ARG A 191 8.12 24.79 -18.70
N SER A 192 7.65 26.02 -18.58
CA SER A 192 7.52 26.90 -19.73
C SER A 192 8.79 27.76 -19.82
N ASP A 193 9.02 28.42 -20.97
CA ASP A 193 10.18 29.30 -21.17
C ASP A 193 10.27 30.46 -20.15
N HIS A 194 9.19 30.73 -19.41
CA HIS A 194 9.06 31.86 -18.51
C HIS A 194 8.72 31.49 -17.06
N VAL A 195 8.22 30.27 -16.80
CA VAL A 195 7.71 29.87 -15.47
C VAL A 195 8.27 28.53 -15.06
N ARG A 196 8.79 28.48 -13.82
CA ARG A 196 9.22 27.26 -13.15
C ARG A 196 8.19 26.86 -12.09
N PHE A 197 7.69 25.63 -12.18
CA PHE A 197 6.75 25.06 -11.22
C PHE A 197 7.51 24.18 -10.22
N GLN A 198 7.52 24.58 -8.95
CA GLN A 198 8.22 23.84 -7.91
C GLN A 198 7.52 23.95 -6.55
N ILE A 199 7.51 22.84 -5.82
CA ILE A 199 7.15 22.77 -4.41
C ILE A 199 8.23 22.02 -3.64
N SER A 200 8.48 22.42 -2.40
CA SER A 200 9.45 21.77 -1.51
C SER A 200 8.87 21.53 -0.12
N LEU A 201 9.02 20.31 0.36
CA LEU A 201 8.73 19.94 1.74
C LEU A 201 10.00 20.07 2.60
N LYS A 202 9.85 20.66 3.78
CA LYS A 202 10.95 20.71 4.77
C LYS A 202 11.20 19.35 5.41
N ASN A 203 10.16 18.54 5.54
CA ASN A 203 10.20 17.23 6.16
C ASN A 203 10.59 16.15 5.14
N ARG A 204 11.33 15.15 5.60
CA ARG A 204 11.60 13.93 4.83
C ARG A 204 10.36 13.03 4.84
N LEU A 205 10.15 12.28 3.77
CA LEU A 205 9.04 11.33 3.68
C LEU A 205 9.51 9.96 4.13
N VAL A 206 8.78 9.32 5.05
CA VAL A 206 9.08 7.95 5.48
C VAL A 206 8.03 7.02 4.88
N GLY A 207 8.50 6.06 4.09
CA GLY A 207 7.66 5.09 3.40
C GLY A 207 7.56 3.77 4.16
N ILE A 208 6.34 3.31 4.39
CA ILE A 208 6.06 2.01 5.00
C ILE A 208 5.28 1.17 4.00
N GLY A 209 5.68 -0.10 3.86
CA GLY A 209 5.04 -1.06 2.97
C GLY A 209 5.76 -1.34 1.66
N ALA A 210 5.47 -2.51 1.07
CA ALA A 210 6.01 -2.96 -0.21
C ALA A 210 5.91 -1.91 -1.36
N PRO A 211 4.78 -1.20 -1.57
CA PRO A 211 4.70 -0.22 -2.67
C PRO A 211 5.50 1.06 -2.40
N ALA A 212 5.90 1.34 -1.16
CA ALA A 212 6.60 2.58 -0.83
C ALA A 212 7.96 2.69 -1.54
N HIS A 213 8.67 1.57 -1.72
CA HIS A 213 9.93 1.55 -2.47
C HIS A 213 9.75 1.93 -3.94
N ALA A 214 8.62 1.58 -4.54
CA ALA A 214 8.35 1.83 -5.94
C ALA A 214 7.86 3.26 -6.20
N PHE A 215 7.02 3.80 -5.31
CA PHE A 215 6.32 5.06 -5.60
C PHE A 215 6.79 6.27 -4.78
N LEU A 216 7.36 6.08 -3.57
CA LEU A 216 7.68 7.21 -2.71
C LEU A 216 8.91 8.02 -3.15
N PRO A 217 10.01 7.42 -3.64
CA PRO A 217 11.18 8.20 -4.06
C PRO A 217 10.88 9.19 -5.21
N PRO A 218 10.17 8.81 -6.30
CA PRO A 218 9.77 9.77 -7.33
C PRO A 218 8.88 10.89 -6.80
N VAL A 219 7.94 10.58 -5.90
CA VAL A 219 7.08 11.58 -5.25
C VAL A 219 7.91 12.55 -4.40
N ALA A 220 8.85 12.05 -3.61
CA ALA A 220 9.73 12.89 -2.78
C ALA A 220 10.56 13.86 -3.64
N GLN A 221 11.10 13.38 -4.77
CA GLN A 221 11.84 14.22 -5.71
C GLN A 221 10.96 15.35 -6.28
N LYS A 222 9.70 15.04 -6.63
CA LYS A 222 8.74 16.03 -7.13
C LYS A 222 8.35 17.05 -6.05
N LEU A 223 8.31 16.62 -4.79
CA LEU A 223 8.06 17.44 -3.61
C LEU A 223 9.33 18.10 -3.03
N GLY A 224 10.44 18.10 -3.77
CA GLY A 224 11.67 18.78 -3.36
C GLY A 224 12.25 18.29 -2.02
N THR A 225 12.04 17.02 -1.68
CA THR A 225 12.50 16.39 -0.44
C THR A 225 13.10 15.00 -0.72
N SER A 226 13.49 14.27 0.33
CA SER A 226 14.00 12.91 0.23
C SER A 226 13.03 11.90 0.86
N ALA A 227 12.98 10.71 0.26
CA ALA A 227 12.30 9.55 0.83
C ALA A 227 13.27 8.70 1.65
N ILE A 228 12.80 8.17 2.77
CA ILE A 228 13.42 7.11 3.55
C ILE A 228 12.48 5.92 3.48
N VAL A 229 12.89 4.82 2.85
CA VAL A 229 12.10 3.59 2.83
C VAL A 229 12.94 2.49 3.49
N PRO A 230 12.62 2.09 4.73
CA PRO A 230 13.39 1.07 5.46
C PRO A 230 13.37 -0.28 4.72
N PHE A 231 14.48 -1.02 4.79
CA PHE A 231 14.69 -2.30 4.08
C PHE A 231 13.60 -3.36 4.33
N HIS A 232 12.91 -3.32 5.48
CA HIS A 232 11.86 -4.26 5.86
C HIS A 232 10.42 -3.80 5.55
N ALA A 233 10.25 -2.69 4.81
CA ALA A 233 8.91 -2.22 4.42
C ALA A 233 8.14 -3.28 3.59
N ARG A 234 8.83 -4.22 2.94
CA ARG A 234 8.24 -5.39 2.27
C ARG A 234 7.30 -6.23 3.15
N VAL A 235 7.57 -6.34 4.45
CA VAL A 235 6.83 -7.26 5.35
C VAL A 235 5.64 -6.55 6.02
N ALA A 236 5.72 -5.25 6.25
CA ALA A 236 4.72 -4.52 7.04
C ALA A 236 3.34 -4.36 6.37
N ASN A 237 3.26 -4.17 5.03
CA ASN A 237 1.97 -3.94 4.35
C ASN A 237 1.43 -5.10 3.52
N ALA A 238 2.25 -6.07 3.09
CA ALA A 238 1.76 -7.18 2.27
C ALA A 238 0.84 -8.12 3.08
N ILE A 239 1.14 -8.27 4.38
CA ILE A 239 0.39 -9.11 5.30
C ILE A 239 -0.68 -8.27 6.03
N GLY A 240 -0.36 -7.07 6.53
CA GLY A 240 -1.31 -6.23 7.27
C GLY A 240 -2.54 -5.77 6.48
N ALA A 241 -2.44 -5.61 5.15
CA ALA A 241 -3.57 -5.18 4.32
C ALA A 241 -4.54 -6.33 3.96
N ILE A 242 -4.09 -7.58 4.04
CA ILE A 242 -4.82 -8.76 3.54
C ILE A 242 -5.20 -9.73 4.66
N THR A 243 -4.42 -9.84 5.74
CA THR A 243 -4.64 -10.84 6.81
C THR A 243 -4.82 -10.25 8.21
N GLY A 244 -4.76 -8.93 8.39
CA GLY A 244 -4.93 -8.31 9.72
C GLY A 244 -3.77 -8.54 10.69
N ALA A 245 -2.57 -8.89 10.20
CA ALA A 245 -1.39 -9.05 11.05
C ALA A 245 -1.00 -7.77 11.79
N VAL A 246 -0.67 -7.94 13.07
CA VAL A 246 -0.21 -6.90 13.97
C VAL A 246 1.30 -6.76 13.78
N ALA A 247 1.73 -5.62 13.24
CA ALA A 247 3.13 -5.26 13.13
C ALA A 247 3.44 -4.06 14.03
N MET A 248 4.42 -4.20 14.92
CA MET A 248 4.80 -3.16 15.88
C MET A 248 6.30 -2.95 15.86
N THR A 249 6.74 -1.74 16.20
CA THR A 249 8.16 -1.39 16.30
C THR A 249 8.34 -0.55 17.55
N ASP A 250 9.39 -0.84 18.32
CA ASP A 250 9.80 -0.05 19.49
C ASP A 250 11.32 0.17 19.43
N GLU A 251 11.79 1.28 19.97
CA GLU A 251 13.19 1.68 19.90
C GLU A 251 13.76 2.09 21.26
N ALA A 252 15.05 1.80 21.44
CA ALA A 252 15.83 2.28 22.57
C ALA A 252 17.16 2.85 22.09
N LEU A 253 17.62 3.88 22.79
CA LEU A 253 18.81 4.64 22.41
C LEU A 253 19.82 4.66 23.53
N ILE A 254 21.04 4.23 23.24
CA ILE A 254 22.17 4.26 24.19
C ILE A 254 23.08 5.42 23.81
N ARG A 255 23.29 6.35 24.75
CA ARG A 255 24.19 7.49 24.57
C ARG A 255 25.26 7.55 25.65
N PRO A 256 26.52 7.83 25.29
CA PRO A 256 27.57 8.09 26.27
C PRO A 256 27.34 9.47 26.93
N VAL A 257 27.33 9.51 28.26
CA VAL A 257 27.25 10.75 29.06
C VAL A 257 28.24 10.65 30.23
N GLN A 258 29.23 11.54 30.24
CA GLN A 258 30.20 11.67 31.36
C GLN A 258 30.85 10.35 31.79
N GLY A 259 31.26 9.51 30.83
CA GLY A 259 31.92 8.23 31.12
C GLY A 259 30.99 7.06 31.45
N GLN A 260 29.68 7.26 31.38
CA GLN A 260 28.64 6.23 31.54
C GLN A 260 27.77 6.14 30.27
N PHE A 261 26.94 5.10 30.15
CA PHE A 261 26.01 4.91 29.05
C PHE A 261 24.56 5.02 29.54
N ARG A 262 23.79 5.91 28.94
CA ARG A 262 22.36 6.08 29.25
C ARG A 262 21.52 5.38 28.20
N LEU A 263 20.72 4.40 28.63
CA LEU A 263 19.69 3.75 27.84
C LEU A 263 18.39 4.54 27.97
N HIS A 264 17.96 5.16 26.88
CA HIS A 264 16.66 5.83 26.76
C HIS A 264 15.66 4.88 26.11
N SER A 265 14.56 4.60 26.78
CA SER A 265 13.47 3.75 26.27
C SER A 265 12.10 4.37 26.56
N SER A 266 11.04 3.74 26.05
CA SER A 266 9.65 4.08 26.37
C SER A 266 9.29 3.90 27.86
N HIS A 267 10.13 3.22 28.64
CA HIS A 267 9.94 2.93 30.07
C HIS A 267 10.83 3.79 30.99
N GLY A 268 11.57 4.75 30.43
CA GLY A 268 12.43 5.66 31.17
C GLY A 268 13.90 5.58 30.77
N VAL A 269 14.75 6.16 31.62
CA VAL A 269 16.19 6.26 31.39
C VAL A 269 16.94 5.46 32.44
N GLU A 270 17.73 4.48 32.01
CA GLU A 270 18.61 3.68 32.86
C GLU A 270 20.08 4.02 32.55
N VAL A 271 20.97 3.94 33.55
CA VAL A 271 22.39 4.33 33.42
C VAL A 271 23.29 3.14 33.73
N PHE A 272 24.27 2.88 32.87
CA PHE A 272 25.19 1.75 32.93
C PHE A 272 26.64 2.20 32.86
N ALA A 273 27.55 1.42 33.44
CA ALA A 273 28.99 1.67 33.35
C ALA A 273 29.56 1.21 31.99
N GLY A 274 28.99 0.16 31.39
CA GLY A 274 29.44 -0.40 30.11
C GLY A 274 28.41 -0.33 28.99
N LEU A 275 28.89 -0.15 27.75
CA LEU A 275 28.05 -0.21 26.54
C LEU A 275 27.40 -1.58 26.36
N GLU A 276 28.14 -2.64 26.66
CA GLU A 276 27.68 -4.03 26.55
C GLU A 276 26.49 -4.30 27.48
N GLU A 277 26.59 -3.87 28.74
CA GLU A 277 25.52 -3.98 29.74
C GLU A 277 24.27 -3.21 29.32
N ALA A 278 24.43 -1.96 28.88
CA ALA A 278 23.33 -1.16 28.36
C ALA A 278 22.65 -1.81 27.14
N THR A 279 23.45 -2.45 26.28
CA THR A 279 22.97 -3.14 25.08
C THR A 279 22.17 -4.39 25.44
N VAL A 280 22.70 -5.26 26.32
CA VAL A 280 22.00 -6.47 26.78
C VAL A 280 20.69 -6.10 27.47
N ARG A 281 20.72 -5.10 28.36
CA ARG A 281 19.51 -4.62 29.04
C ARG A 281 18.49 -4.08 28.04
N GLY A 282 18.92 -3.24 27.10
CA GLY A 282 18.05 -2.66 26.08
C GLY A 282 17.42 -3.71 25.15
N ARG A 283 18.14 -4.77 24.77
CA ARG A 283 17.59 -5.89 23.98
C ARG A 283 16.48 -6.60 24.74
N ASN A 284 16.72 -6.95 26.00
CA ASN A 284 15.77 -7.69 26.82
C ASN A 284 14.50 -6.87 27.06
N LEU A 285 14.66 -5.60 27.44
CA LEU A 285 13.56 -4.68 27.67
C LEU A 285 12.70 -4.50 26.40
N LEU A 286 13.33 -4.23 25.25
CA LEU A 286 12.59 -4.04 24.00
C LEU A 286 11.87 -5.32 23.55
N ALA A 287 12.50 -6.49 23.71
CA ALA A 287 11.87 -7.76 23.34
C ALA A 287 10.66 -8.10 24.23
N GLU A 288 10.72 -7.77 25.51
CA GLU A 288 9.61 -7.97 26.46
C GLU A 288 8.43 -7.04 26.11
N VAL A 289 8.72 -5.74 26.05
CA VAL A 289 7.72 -4.68 25.80
C VAL A 289 7.00 -4.88 24.47
N ILE A 290 7.73 -5.25 23.42
CA ILE A 290 7.12 -5.38 22.10
C ILE A 290 6.26 -6.64 21.96
N ARG A 291 6.57 -7.72 22.70
CA ARG A 291 5.70 -8.90 22.78
C ARG A 291 4.42 -8.61 23.54
N GLU A 292 4.53 -7.90 24.66
CA GLU A 292 3.36 -7.53 25.46
C GLU A 292 2.42 -6.61 24.67
N LYS A 293 2.97 -5.57 24.02
CA LYS A 293 2.22 -4.67 23.14
C LYS A 293 1.57 -5.43 21.97
N ALA A 294 2.27 -6.38 21.34
CA ALA A 294 1.73 -7.19 20.25
C ALA A 294 0.61 -8.13 20.73
N GLY A 295 0.77 -8.74 21.91
CA GLY A 295 -0.26 -9.57 22.54
C GLY A 295 -1.51 -8.77 22.91
N ALA A 296 -1.35 -7.58 23.51
CA ALA A 296 -2.46 -6.67 23.82
C ALA A 296 -3.21 -6.19 22.56
N ALA A 297 -2.52 -6.15 21.41
CA ALA A 297 -3.10 -5.83 20.12
C ALA A 297 -3.75 -7.04 19.41
N GLY A 298 -3.81 -8.22 20.06
CA GLY A 298 -4.52 -9.41 19.56
C GLY A 298 -3.68 -10.38 18.72
N ALA A 299 -2.35 -10.23 18.73
CA ALA A 299 -1.46 -11.16 18.04
C ALA A 299 -1.36 -12.52 18.77
N GLY A 300 -1.37 -13.61 18.00
CA GLY A 300 -1.11 -14.97 18.47
C GLY A 300 0.40 -15.26 18.52
N ASP A 301 0.92 -15.89 17.47
CA ASP A 301 2.35 -16.15 17.31
C ASP A 301 3.08 -14.87 16.93
N VAL A 302 3.83 -14.32 17.88
CA VAL A 302 4.62 -13.09 17.71
C VAL A 302 6.09 -13.43 17.48
N GLU A 303 6.57 -13.22 16.26
CA GLU A 303 7.99 -13.26 15.95
C GLU A 303 8.63 -11.90 16.24
N VAL A 304 9.72 -11.89 17.00
CA VAL A 304 10.46 -10.66 17.36
C VAL A 304 11.83 -10.67 16.71
N THR A 305 12.14 -9.60 15.98
CA THR A 305 13.46 -9.35 15.42
C THR A 305 14.08 -8.12 16.07
N LEU A 306 15.38 -8.19 16.34
CA LEU A 306 16.17 -7.12 16.95
C LEU A 306 17.27 -6.67 15.97
N GLU A 307 17.36 -5.38 15.74
CA GLU A 307 18.38 -4.75 14.90
C GLU A 307 19.18 -3.72 15.71
N GLU A 308 20.49 -3.69 15.51
CA GLU A 308 21.41 -2.79 16.21
C GLU A 308 22.13 -1.90 15.21
N LYS A 309 22.18 -0.60 15.51
CA LYS A 309 22.94 0.37 14.71
C LYS A 309 23.79 1.22 15.60
N GLU A 310 25.09 1.17 15.37
CA GLU A 310 26.05 2.05 16.03
C GLU A 310 26.37 3.23 15.14
N HIS A 311 26.43 4.41 15.73
CA HIS A 311 26.82 5.63 15.06
C HIS A 311 28.13 6.13 15.65
N TRP A 312 29.13 6.23 14.79
CA TRP A 312 30.48 6.67 15.10
C TRP A 312 30.77 7.97 14.35
N ALA A 313 31.39 8.94 15.00
CA ALA A 313 31.83 10.19 14.40
C ALA A 313 33.35 10.26 14.35
N THR A 314 33.91 10.83 13.28
CA THR A 314 35.35 11.06 13.17
C THR A 314 35.71 12.39 13.83
N SER A 315 36.60 12.36 14.82
CA SER A 315 37.18 13.55 15.43
C SER A 315 38.09 14.29 14.45
N ARG A 316 38.35 15.59 14.69
CA ARG A 316 39.30 16.40 13.90
C ARG A 316 40.73 15.82 13.88
N GLY A 317 41.06 14.92 14.81
CA GLY A 317 42.34 14.20 14.86
C GLY A 317 42.38 12.83 14.18
N GLY A 318 41.27 12.36 13.58
CA GLY A 318 41.19 11.05 12.92
C GLY A 318 40.65 9.90 13.78
N ASP A 319 40.51 10.11 15.09
CA ASP A 319 39.98 9.08 16.00
C ASP A 319 38.46 8.89 15.84
N SER A 320 38.00 7.65 15.96
CA SER A 320 36.58 7.29 15.91
C SER A 320 35.94 7.44 17.30
N LEU A 321 34.99 8.38 17.41
CA LEU A 321 34.22 8.64 18.63
C LEU A 321 32.85 7.97 18.54
N PHE A 322 32.55 7.09 19.48
CA PHE A 322 31.21 6.51 19.61
C PHE A 322 30.19 7.58 20.02
N MET A 323 29.12 7.75 19.24
CA MET A 323 28.11 8.81 19.46
C MET A 323 26.83 8.25 20.07
N GLU A 324 26.28 7.20 19.48
CA GLU A 324 25.06 6.55 19.97
C GLU A 324 24.93 5.13 19.41
N LYS A 325 24.22 4.28 20.14
CA LYS A 325 23.77 2.97 19.65
C LYS A 325 22.26 2.91 19.72
N ARG A 326 21.62 2.58 18.59
CA ARG A 326 20.18 2.43 18.48
C ARG A 326 19.82 0.95 18.42
N LEU A 327 18.91 0.55 19.29
CA LEU A 327 18.31 -0.78 19.31
C LEU A 327 16.89 -0.65 18.78
N ILE A 328 16.53 -1.47 17.81
CA ILE A 328 15.21 -1.46 17.18
C ILE A 328 14.65 -2.87 17.29
N ALA A 329 13.55 -3.02 18.03
CA ALA A 329 12.78 -4.26 18.06
C ALA A 329 11.59 -4.15 17.12
N ARG A 330 11.29 -5.24 16.42
CA ARG A 330 10.09 -5.37 15.58
C ARG A 330 9.36 -6.65 15.94
N ALA A 331 8.07 -6.54 16.22
CA ALA A 331 7.18 -7.67 16.43
C ALA A 331 6.24 -7.80 15.23
N ILE A 332 6.09 -9.03 14.75
CA ILE A 332 5.13 -9.38 13.71
C ILE A 332 4.34 -10.56 14.24
N GLY A 333 3.01 -10.44 14.31
CA GLY A 333 2.18 -11.57 14.67
C GLY A 333 0.87 -11.61 13.89
N SER A 334 0.43 -12.84 13.62
CA SER A 334 -0.88 -13.11 13.01
C SER A 334 -1.98 -12.87 14.05
N PRO A 335 -3.15 -12.30 13.67
CA PRO A 335 -4.25 -12.18 14.62
C PRO A 335 -4.71 -13.57 15.05
N ARG A 336 -5.11 -13.73 16.32
CA ARG A 336 -5.75 -14.97 16.77
C ARG A 336 -7.07 -15.14 16.00
N LEU A 337 -7.10 -16.09 15.06
CA LEU A 337 -8.36 -16.60 14.53
C LEU A 337 -8.98 -17.44 15.64
N GLU A 338 -9.99 -16.92 16.33
CA GLU A 338 -10.85 -17.80 17.13
C GLU A 338 -11.54 -18.78 16.16
N PRO A 339 -11.51 -20.09 16.44
CA PRO A 339 -12.27 -21.03 15.65
C PRO A 339 -13.78 -20.82 15.87
N SER A 340 -14.49 -20.88 14.74
CA SER A 340 -15.94 -20.95 14.48
C SER A 340 -16.76 -19.66 14.45
#